data_AF-E1F4J1-F1
#
_entry.id   AF-E1F4J1-F1
#
_cell.length_a   1.000
_cell.length_b   1.000
_cell.length_c   1.000
_cell.angle_alpha   90.00
_cell.angle_beta   90.00
_cell.angle_gamma   90.00
#
_symmetry.space_group_name_H-M   'P 1'
#
loop_
_entity.id
_entity.type
_entity.pdbx_description
1 polymer ?
#
loop_
_entity_poly.entity_id
_entity_poly.type
_entity_poly.pdbx_seq_one_letter_code
_entity_poly.pdbx_strand_id
1 'polypeptide(L)'
;MALEPSALPSHQPVHDDIGTKFETHQILPPDPSHFFITKAPLYPTIRHVSLTWDDLASMDMNVNRECVSLSRFYFDHEKDYMNRVSPDYPQRVQGLSDEDIRLIFNNLLRCANALKMCETAIYLAIDIVHRILTQINIGTTSPYLLATALFVAQKVEPSQWGILPGSRLLSKLFGENNTHFTSADLYGNEIVLLHYLNFHVETITPYHYVKFFSNAAGFTMQQKSLLHYLTQMCAMTPESYKYKPSALTAAGVLLVNEAFGLPCWTEKLSFFTTYSPEVLISERAFLLSTWMHITRLAQDSHPPAVFIKFSSHHFGNVSSLLSPTA
;
A
#
# COMPACT_ATOMS: atom_id res chain seq x y z
N MET A 1 -6.25 22.24 7.87
CA MET A 1 -5.79 22.02 9.25
C MET A 1 -4.30 21.71 9.16
N ALA A 2 -3.46 22.72 9.30
CA ALA A 2 -2.00 22.57 9.29
C ALA A 2 -1.59 21.71 10.49
N LEU A 3 -0.56 20.88 10.33
CA LEU A 3 0.06 20.18 11.45
C LEU A 3 0.80 21.21 12.31
N GLU A 4 0.42 21.31 13.59
CA GLU A 4 1.06 22.17 14.59
C GLU A 4 2.55 21.79 14.79
N PRO A 5 3.49 22.75 14.74
CA PRO A 5 4.92 22.51 14.96
C PRO A 5 5.25 22.69 16.44
N SER A 6 4.98 21.69 17.27
CA SER A 6 5.33 21.73 18.70
C SER A 6 5.70 20.35 19.23
N ALA A 7 6.84 19.83 18.76
CA ALA A 7 7.57 18.72 19.39
C ALA A 7 9.07 18.65 19.01
N LEU A 8 9.75 19.78 18.80
CA LEU A 8 11.20 19.80 18.62
C LEU A 8 11.88 20.22 19.94
N PRO A 9 12.62 19.33 20.64
CA PRO A 9 13.54 19.76 21.67
C PRO A 9 14.74 20.47 21.02
N SER A 10 15.13 21.58 21.63
CA SER A 10 16.27 22.41 21.25
C SER A 10 17.54 21.60 21.00
N HIS A 11 18.09 21.68 19.79
CA HIS A 11 19.40 21.13 19.46
C HIS A 11 20.50 21.89 20.20
N GLN A 12 21.29 21.18 21.02
CA GLN A 12 22.70 21.52 21.20
C GLN A 12 23.48 20.98 19.99
N PRO A 13 24.44 21.75 19.43
CA PRO A 13 25.22 21.32 18.29
C PRO A 13 26.26 20.30 18.76
N VAL A 14 26.09 19.04 18.37
CA VAL A 14 27.19 18.06 18.41
C VAL A 14 27.90 18.19 17.07
N HIS A 15 29.06 18.84 17.10
CA HIS A 15 30.06 18.75 16.04
C HIS A 15 30.53 17.30 15.99
N ASP A 16 30.17 16.56 14.95
CA ASP A 16 31.01 15.50 14.42
C ASP A 16 30.89 15.46 12.89
N ASP A 17 32.06 15.62 12.28
CA ASP A 17 32.31 15.86 10.88
C ASP A 17 32.21 14.54 10.09
N ILE A 18 31.02 14.24 9.55
CA ILE A 18 30.78 13.06 8.69
C ILE A 18 31.00 13.42 7.20
N GLY A 19 31.32 14.68 6.89
CA GLY A 19 31.40 15.21 5.53
C GLY A 19 32.69 14.94 4.74
N THR A 20 33.74 14.37 5.35
CA THR A 20 35.10 14.41 4.74
C THR A 20 35.73 13.04 4.42
N LYS A 21 34.94 11.95 4.32
CA LYS A 21 35.47 10.62 3.92
C LYS A 21 34.89 10.01 2.65
N PHE A 22 34.24 10.78 1.79
CA PHE A 22 33.81 10.33 0.47
C PHE A 22 34.41 11.17 -0.66
N GLU A 23 35.73 11.26 -0.73
CA GLU A 23 36.40 11.61 -1.97
C GLU A 23 37.60 10.69 -2.21
N THR A 24 37.48 9.92 -3.30
CA THR A 24 38.52 9.30 -4.17
C THR A 24 38.27 7.83 -4.52
N HIS A 25 37.10 7.53 -5.08
CA HIS A 25 37.02 6.46 -6.07
C HIS A 25 36.34 7.01 -7.33
N GLN A 26 37.12 7.16 -8.40
CA GLN A 26 36.62 7.50 -9.74
C GLN A 26 35.63 6.42 -10.17
N ILE A 27 34.35 6.75 -10.19
CA ILE A 27 33.30 5.92 -10.77
C ILE A 27 33.41 6.08 -12.29
N LEU A 28 33.94 5.07 -12.98
CA LEU A 28 33.86 5.00 -14.44
C LEU A 28 32.38 4.88 -14.87
N PRO A 29 31.97 5.54 -15.97
CA PRO A 29 30.62 5.39 -16.50
C PRO A 29 30.34 3.92 -16.87
N PRO A 30 29.15 3.39 -16.58
CA PRO A 30 28.83 2.00 -16.87
C PRO A 30 28.81 1.75 -18.39
N ASP A 31 29.41 0.63 -18.81
CA ASP A 31 29.48 0.20 -20.19
C ASP A 31 28.07 -0.11 -20.74
N PRO A 32 27.60 0.60 -21.79
CA PRO A 32 26.27 0.41 -22.35
C PRO A 32 26.07 -0.96 -23.03
N SER A 33 27.12 -1.77 -23.19
CA SER A 33 27.03 -3.12 -23.77
C SER A 33 26.37 -4.16 -22.85
N HIS A 34 26.08 -3.84 -21.58
CA HIS A 34 25.34 -4.70 -20.65
C HIS A 34 23.81 -4.51 -20.65
N PHE A 35 23.27 -3.56 -21.43
CA PHE A 35 21.81 -3.31 -21.52
C PHE A 35 21.09 -4.15 -22.58
N PHE A 36 21.55 -5.38 -22.84
CA PHE A 36 20.76 -6.32 -23.63
C PHE A 36 19.76 -7.03 -22.73
N ILE A 37 18.57 -6.43 -22.59
CA ILE A 37 17.37 -7.20 -22.26
C ILE A 37 17.20 -8.21 -23.40
N THR A 38 17.67 -9.44 -23.19
CA THR A 38 17.30 -10.55 -24.04
C THR A 38 15.78 -10.62 -24.04
N LYS A 39 15.16 -10.48 -25.22
CA LYS A 39 13.71 -10.68 -25.43
C LYS A 39 13.35 -12.11 -25.02
N ALA A 40 13.12 -12.33 -23.72
CA ALA A 40 12.46 -13.52 -23.24
C ALA A 40 11.00 -13.44 -23.74
N PRO A 41 10.45 -14.52 -24.31
CA PRO A 41 9.06 -14.52 -24.73
C PRO A 41 8.17 -14.37 -23.47
N LEU A 42 7.55 -13.20 -23.34
CA LEU A 42 6.58 -12.87 -22.29
C LEU A 42 5.24 -13.57 -22.55
N TYR A 43 5.22 -14.89 -22.55
CA TYR A 43 3.98 -15.67 -22.46
C TYR A 43 4.23 -16.92 -21.62
N PRO A 44 3.82 -16.94 -20.34
CA PRO A 44 3.72 -18.19 -19.60
C PRO A 44 2.60 -19.02 -20.23
N THR A 45 2.88 -20.30 -20.45
CA THR A 45 1.88 -21.31 -20.81
C THR A 45 0.75 -21.28 -19.78
N ILE A 46 -0.43 -20.83 -20.21
CA ILE A 46 -1.66 -20.83 -19.43
C ILE A 46 -1.85 -22.24 -18.86
N ARG A 47 -1.92 -22.38 -17.53
CA ARG A 47 -2.46 -23.59 -16.92
C ARG A 47 -3.87 -23.77 -17.46
N HIS A 48 -4.07 -24.78 -18.30
CA HIS A 48 -5.36 -25.12 -18.89
C HIS A 48 -6.37 -25.37 -17.77
N VAL A 49 -7.22 -24.38 -17.49
CA VAL A 49 -8.51 -24.55 -16.83
C VAL A 49 -9.55 -24.34 -17.91
N SER A 50 -10.34 -25.38 -18.15
CA SER A 50 -11.31 -25.54 -19.22
C SER A 50 -12.61 -24.78 -18.91
N LEU A 51 -12.56 -23.45 -18.93
CA LEU A 51 -13.76 -22.61 -18.99
C LEU A 51 -13.61 -21.66 -20.17
N THR A 52 -14.56 -21.75 -21.08
CA THR A 52 -14.61 -20.98 -22.32
C THR A 52 -15.09 -19.55 -22.03
N TRP A 53 -14.89 -18.64 -22.99
CA TRP A 53 -15.44 -17.28 -22.87
C TRP A 53 -16.97 -17.28 -22.75
N ASP A 54 -17.64 -18.29 -23.31
CA ASP A 54 -19.09 -18.45 -23.23
C ASP A 54 -19.54 -18.75 -21.80
N ASP A 55 -18.77 -19.56 -21.06
CA ASP A 55 -19.01 -19.83 -19.64
C ASP A 55 -18.85 -18.55 -18.80
N LEU A 56 -17.86 -17.70 -19.10
CA LEU A 56 -17.64 -16.43 -18.41
C LEU A 56 -18.73 -15.38 -18.73
N ALA A 57 -19.20 -15.33 -19.98
CA ALA A 57 -20.27 -14.46 -20.41
C ALA A 57 -21.62 -14.86 -19.80
N SER A 58 -21.87 -16.16 -19.62
CA SER A 58 -23.08 -16.67 -18.93
C SER A 58 -23.14 -16.35 -17.44
N MET A 59 -22.02 -15.96 -16.81
CA MET A 59 -21.96 -15.58 -15.39
C MET A 59 -22.41 -14.13 -15.10
N ASP A 60 -23.01 -13.47 -16.10
CA ASP A 60 -23.55 -12.09 -16.06
C ASP A 60 -22.57 -11.09 -15.45
N MET A 61 -21.34 -11.14 -15.98
CA MET A 61 -20.25 -10.30 -15.50
C MET A 61 -19.96 -9.18 -16.45
N ASN A 62 -20.06 -7.94 -15.96
CA ASN A 62 -19.47 -6.77 -16.60
C ASN A 62 -17.93 -6.77 -16.40
N VAL A 63 -17.28 -7.92 -16.59
CA VAL A 63 -15.83 -8.10 -16.50
C VAL A 63 -15.29 -8.15 -17.91
N ASN A 64 -14.70 -7.03 -18.33
CA ASN A 64 -13.94 -6.96 -19.57
C ASN A 64 -12.85 -8.05 -19.58
N ARG A 65 -12.68 -8.75 -20.70
CA ARG A 65 -11.59 -9.72 -20.95
C ARG A 65 -10.22 -9.23 -20.46
N GLU A 66 -9.97 -7.94 -20.60
CA GLU A 66 -8.75 -7.26 -20.14
C GLU A 66 -8.58 -7.30 -18.61
N CYS A 67 -9.68 -7.24 -17.85
CA CYS A 67 -9.66 -7.36 -16.39
C CYS A 67 -9.25 -8.77 -15.94
N VAL A 68 -9.67 -9.80 -16.66
CA VAL A 68 -9.29 -11.19 -16.35
C VAL A 68 -7.81 -11.43 -16.66
N SER A 69 -7.32 -10.93 -17.81
CA SER A 69 -5.89 -11.01 -18.13
C SER A 69 -5.03 -10.26 -17.13
N LEU A 70 -5.47 -9.08 -16.69
CA LEU A 70 -4.74 -8.28 -15.71
C LEU A 70 -4.70 -8.95 -14.33
N SER A 71 -5.81 -9.54 -13.87
CA SER A 71 -5.82 -10.30 -12.62
C SER A 71 -4.86 -11.48 -12.67
N ARG A 72 -4.78 -12.21 -13.80
CA ARG A 72 -3.84 -13.32 -13.99
C ARG A 72 -2.39 -12.84 -14.00
N PHE A 73 -2.12 -11.73 -14.70
CA PHE A 73 -0.81 -11.08 -14.68
C PHE A 73 -0.38 -10.79 -13.24
N TYR A 74 -1.29 -10.27 -12.41
CA TYR A 74 -0.96 -10.02 -11.01
C TYR A 74 -0.63 -11.30 -10.24
N PHE A 75 -1.40 -12.38 -10.40
CA PHE A 75 -1.09 -13.66 -9.77
C PHE A 75 0.27 -14.23 -10.18
N ASP A 76 0.61 -14.14 -11.47
CA ASP A 76 1.86 -14.68 -12.01
C ASP A 76 3.10 -13.96 -11.46
N HIS A 77 2.98 -12.66 -11.14
CA HIS A 77 4.11 -11.83 -10.70
C HIS A 77 4.11 -11.51 -9.19
N GLU A 78 3.02 -11.79 -8.47
CA GLU A 78 2.86 -11.45 -7.05
C GLU A 78 4.03 -11.93 -6.18
N LYS A 79 4.56 -13.13 -6.46
CA LYS A 79 5.70 -13.68 -5.71
C LYS A 79 6.97 -12.85 -5.87
N ASP A 80 7.22 -12.31 -7.06
CA ASP A 80 8.41 -11.50 -7.33
C ASP A 80 8.36 -10.18 -6.58
N TYR A 81 7.16 -9.61 -6.42
CA TYR A 81 6.94 -8.40 -5.63
C TYR A 81 7.05 -8.65 -4.12
N MET A 82 6.51 -9.77 -3.64
CA MET A 82 6.64 -10.16 -2.23
C MET A 82 8.10 -10.29 -1.78
N ASN A 83 8.97 -10.80 -2.64
CA ASN A 83 10.40 -10.94 -2.34
C ASN A 83 11.15 -9.60 -2.25
N ARG A 84 10.53 -8.48 -2.69
CA ARG A 84 11.13 -7.13 -2.60
C ARG A 84 11.00 -6.53 -1.20
N VAL A 85 10.08 -7.05 -0.40
CA VAL A 85 10.02 -6.73 1.03
C VAL A 85 10.78 -7.83 1.77
N SER A 86 11.62 -7.40 2.72
CA SER A 86 12.37 -8.34 3.55
C SER A 86 11.43 -9.38 4.19
N PRO A 87 11.72 -10.68 4.09
CA PRO A 87 10.99 -11.72 4.83
C PRO A 87 10.97 -11.46 6.34
N ASP A 88 12.06 -10.88 6.86
CA ASP A 88 12.23 -10.53 8.27
C ASP A 88 11.71 -9.13 8.60
N TYR A 89 10.89 -8.51 7.73
CA TYR A 89 10.47 -7.13 7.93
C TYR A 89 9.87 -6.85 9.32
N PRO A 90 8.93 -7.68 9.84
CA PRO A 90 8.43 -7.50 11.20
C PRO A 90 9.51 -7.60 12.29
N GLN A 91 10.61 -8.32 12.02
CA GLN A 91 11.72 -8.49 12.96
C GLN A 91 12.77 -7.37 12.84
N ARG A 92 13.00 -6.83 11.64
CA ARG A 92 13.94 -5.71 11.43
C ARG A 92 13.41 -4.38 11.94
N VAL A 93 12.10 -4.20 11.93
CA VAL A 93 11.47 -3.00 12.49
C VAL A 93 11.34 -3.09 14.02
N GLN A 94 11.83 -4.15 14.69
CA GLN A 94 11.79 -4.29 16.15
C GLN A 94 12.53 -3.17 16.92
N GLY A 95 13.34 -2.35 16.26
CA GLY A 95 13.93 -1.13 16.85
C GLY A 95 12.95 0.04 16.97
N LEU A 96 11.82 0.01 16.26
CA LEU A 96 10.71 0.96 16.38
C LEU A 96 9.59 0.33 17.20
N SER A 97 8.89 1.13 18.00
CA SER A 97 7.70 0.64 18.68
C SER A 97 6.55 0.45 17.68
N ASP A 98 5.63 -0.47 17.98
CA ASP A 98 4.40 -0.62 17.17
C ASP A 98 3.61 0.70 17.08
N GLU A 99 3.74 1.58 18.09
CA GLU A 99 3.14 2.91 18.10
C GLU A 99 3.77 3.84 17.07
N ASP A 100 5.09 3.83 16.95
CA ASP A 100 5.80 4.61 15.93
C ASP A 100 5.39 4.16 14.53
N ILE A 101 5.36 2.84 14.28
CA ILE A 101 4.89 2.29 13.01
C ILE A 101 3.48 2.76 12.69
N ARG A 102 2.55 2.64 13.66
CA ARG A 102 1.17 3.13 13.47
C ARG A 102 1.14 4.62 13.16
N LEU A 103 1.90 5.43 13.88
CA LEU A 103 1.97 6.88 13.68
C LEU A 103 2.48 7.24 12.28
N ILE A 104 3.48 6.53 11.78
CA ILE A 104 4.05 6.70 10.44
C ILE A 104 2.96 6.52 9.38
N PHE A 105 2.31 5.35 9.35
CA PHE A 105 1.33 5.05 8.32
C PHE A 105 0.05 5.87 8.48
N ASN A 106 -0.34 6.18 9.72
CA ASN A 106 -1.43 7.11 10.01
C ASN A 106 -1.16 8.48 9.40
N ASN A 107 0.04 9.04 9.61
CA ASN A 107 0.43 10.33 9.05
C ASN A 107 0.58 10.29 7.52
N LEU A 108 1.12 9.20 6.97
CA LEU A 108 1.20 8.98 5.53
C LEU A 108 -0.20 9.05 4.88
N LEU A 109 -1.17 8.33 5.45
CA LEU A 109 -2.53 8.30 4.93
C LEU A 109 -3.23 9.66 5.08
N ARG A 110 -3.03 10.39 6.19
CA ARG A 110 -3.53 11.76 6.36
C ARG A 110 -2.99 12.69 5.27
N CYS A 111 -1.69 12.63 5.02
CA CYS A 111 -1.03 13.43 3.99
C CYS A 111 -1.56 13.07 2.59
N ALA A 112 -1.66 11.78 2.27
CA ALA A 112 -2.15 11.34 0.97
C ALA A 112 -3.61 11.76 0.71
N ASN A 113 -4.48 11.66 1.73
CA ASN A 113 -5.86 12.13 1.66
C ASN A 113 -5.93 13.66 1.47
N ALA A 114 -5.09 14.43 2.17
CA ALA A 114 -5.01 15.89 2.01
C ALA A 114 -4.54 16.30 0.60
N LEU A 115 -3.69 15.49 -0.03
CA LEU A 115 -3.25 15.64 -1.42
C LEU A 115 -4.28 15.14 -2.44
N LYS A 116 -5.35 14.46 -2.01
CA LYS A 116 -6.37 13.83 -2.87
C LYS A 116 -5.78 12.84 -3.88
N MET A 117 -4.79 12.05 -3.45
CA MET A 117 -4.17 11.02 -4.27
C MET A 117 -5.17 9.90 -4.61
N CYS A 118 -4.96 9.22 -5.73
CA CYS A 118 -5.71 8.01 -6.05
C CYS A 118 -5.25 6.85 -5.15
N GLU A 119 -6.11 5.84 -5.00
CA GLU A 119 -5.85 4.71 -4.11
C GLU A 119 -4.63 3.88 -4.53
N THR A 120 -4.40 3.67 -5.84
CA THR A 120 -3.20 2.97 -6.33
C THR A 120 -1.93 3.69 -5.85
N ALA A 121 -1.89 5.02 -5.92
CA ALA A 121 -0.77 5.81 -5.40
C ALA A 121 -0.63 5.76 -3.88
N ILE A 122 -1.74 5.70 -3.13
CA ILE A 122 -1.71 5.58 -1.66
C ILE A 122 -1.08 4.25 -1.27
N TYR A 123 -1.53 3.14 -1.86
CA TYR A 123 -0.96 1.82 -1.59
C TYR A 123 0.50 1.72 -2.03
N LEU A 124 0.85 2.33 -3.16
CA LEU A 124 2.23 2.42 -3.62
C LEU A 124 3.12 3.19 -2.63
N ALA A 125 2.66 4.33 -2.12
CA ALA A 125 3.39 5.09 -1.10
C ALA A 125 3.58 4.28 0.20
N ILE A 126 2.56 3.51 0.60
CA ILE A 126 2.64 2.60 1.74
C ILE A 126 3.73 1.54 1.52
N ASP A 127 3.74 0.85 0.37
CA ASP A 127 4.76 -0.13 0.00
C ASP A 127 6.18 0.46 0.00
N ILE A 128 6.35 1.65 -0.60
CA ILE A 128 7.63 2.37 -0.59
C ILE A 128 8.10 2.59 0.85
N VAL A 129 7.24 3.09 1.74
CA VAL A 129 7.62 3.33 3.14
C VAL A 129 7.98 2.04 3.85
N HIS A 130 7.21 0.95 3.66
CA HIS A 130 7.56 -0.37 4.22
C HIS A 130 8.95 -0.83 3.78
N ARG A 131 9.25 -0.76 2.48
CA ARG A 131 10.55 -1.18 1.92
C ARG A 131 11.70 -0.36 2.49
N ILE A 132 11.53 0.94 2.62
CA ILE A 132 12.56 1.82 3.19
C ILE A 132 12.79 1.52 4.68
N LEU A 133 11.73 1.31 5.45
CA LEU A 133 11.83 0.92 6.86
C LEU A 133 12.60 -0.40 7.07
N THR A 134 12.76 -1.25 6.05
CA THR A 134 13.61 -2.46 6.13
C THR A 134 15.11 -2.19 6.03
N GLN A 135 15.50 -0.99 5.58
CA GLN A 135 16.87 -0.65 5.19
C GLN A 135 17.48 0.47 6.03
N ILE A 136 16.67 1.28 6.71
CA ILE A 136 17.15 2.41 7.51
C ILE A 136 16.71 2.31 8.97
N ASN A 137 17.64 2.56 9.90
CA ASN A 137 17.32 2.76 11.31
C ASN A 137 16.82 4.18 11.48
N ILE A 138 15.51 4.33 11.64
CA ILE A 138 14.91 5.65 11.79
C ILE A 138 14.76 5.97 13.27
N GLY A 139 15.57 6.90 13.80
CA GLY A 139 15.41 7.39 15.17
C GLY A 139 14.16 8.26 15.39
N THR A 140 13.47 8.66 14.33
CA THR A 140 12.16 9.34 14.27
C THR A 140 11.79 9.50 12.79
N THR A 141 10.66 8.96 12.33
CA THR A 141 10.28 9.08 10.91
C THR A 141 10.09 10.51 10.52
N SER A 142 11.06 11.00 9.76
CA SER A 142 11.02 12.36 9.27
C SER A 142 9.78 12.51 8.39
N PRO A 143 8.90 13.49 8.65
CA PRO A 143 7.77 13.77 7.78
C PRO A 143 8.20 14.04 6.33
N TYR A 144 9.46 14.38 6.11
CA TYR A 144 10.08 14.55 4.78
C TYR A 144 10.24 13.23 4.02
N LEU A 145 10.47 12.10 4.70
CA LEU A 145 10.47 10.78 4.07
C LEU A 145 9.07 10.48 3.52
N LEU A 146 8.02 10.74 4.31
CA LEU A 146 6.64 10.53 3.88
C LEU A 146 6.27 11.43 2.70
N ALA A 147 6.65 12.71 2.76
CA ALA A 147 6.46 13.63 1.64
C ALA A 147 7.17 13.15 0.36
N THR A 148 8.39 12.60 0.49
CA THR A 148 9.16 12.06 -0.63
C THR A 148 8.51 10.80 -1.21
N ALA A 149 8.08 9.86 -0.35
CA ALA A 149 7.38 8.64 -0.79
C ALA A 149 6.07 8.97 -1.52
N LEU A 150 5.28 9.92 -1.01
CA LEU A 150 4.06 10.41 -1.66
C LEU A 150 4.39 11.12 -2.98
N PHE A 151 5.48 11.89 -3.04
CA PHE A 151 5.91 12.57 -4.25
C PHE A 151 6.31 11.59 -5.36
N VAL A 152 7.05 10.52 -5.04
CA VAL A 152 7.35 9.46 -6.00
C VAL A 152 6.08 8.72 -6.41
N ALA A 153 5.24 8.33 -5.46
CA ALA A 153 4.03 7.54 -5.76
C ALA A 153 3.06 8.26 -6.70
N GLN A 154 2.83 9.56 -6.54
CA GLN A 154 1.93 10.31 -7.44
C GLN A 154 2.48 10.45 -8.87
N LYS A 155 3.81 10.31 -9.07
CA LYS A 155 4.40 10.36 -10.42
C LYS A 155 4.23 9.05 -11.16
N VAL A 156 4.22 7.94 -10.43
CA VAL A 156 3.98 6.59 -10.98
C VAL A 156 2.48 6.37 -11.21
N GLU A 157 1.66 6.74 -10.23
CA GLU A 157 0.21 6.57 -10.23
C GLU A 157 -0.48 7.94 -10.13
N PRO A 158 -0.57 8.71 -11.23
CA PRO A 158 -1.15 10.03 -11.20
C PRO A 158 -2.66 9.99 -10.94
N SER A 159 -3.13 10.92 -10.11
CA SER A 159 -4.57 11.12 -9.91
C SER A 159 -5.20 11.79 -11.14
N GLN A 160 -6.54 11.79 -11.22
CA GLN A 160 -7.28 12.56 -12.24
C GLN A 160 -6.96 14.06 -12.25
N TRP A 161 -6.41 14.59 -11.15
CA TRP A 161 -6.01 15.99 -11.01
C TRP A 161 -4.57 16.26 -11.50
N GLY A 162 -3.90 15.23 -12.02
CA GLY A 162 -2.51 15.28 -12.47
C GLY A 162 -1.50 15.13 -11.34
N ILE A 163 -0.25 15.49 -11.63
CA ILE A 163 0.89 15.45 -10.73
C ILE A 163 1.10 16.83 -10.13
N LEU A 164 1.18 16.92 -8.80
CA LEU A 164 1.50 18.14 -8.10
C LEU A 164 3.02 18.40 -8.16
N PRO A 165 3.45 19.60 -8.61
CA PRO A 165 4.85 20.02 -8.49
C PRO A 165 5.33 20.00 -7.03
N GLY A 166 6.62 19.75 -6.81
CA GLY A 166 7.20 19.61 -5.47
C GLY A 166 6.87 20.78 -4.53
N SER A 167 7.01 22.02 -4.99
CA SER A 167 6.66 23.21 -4.19
C SER A 167 5.20 23.25 -3.74
N ARG A 168 4.25 22.83 -4.60
CA ARG A 168 2.82 22.77 -4.26
C ARG A 168 2.50 21.61 -3.33
N LEU A 169 3.14 20.46 -3.51
CA LEU A 169 3.02 19.34 -2.58
C LEU A 169 3.49 19.76 -1.18
N LEU A 170 4.67 20.37 -1.08
CA LEU A 170 5.23 20.83 0.18
C LEU A 170 4.36 21.90 0.85
N SER A 171 3.87 22.88 0.09
CA SER A 171 2.92 23.89 0.60
C SER A 171 1.64 23.26 1.17
N LYS A 172 1.10 22.22 0.51
CA LYS A 172 -0.09 21.51 1.01
C LYS A 172 0.17 20.70 2.28
N LEU A 173 1.36 20.10 2.42
CA LEU A 173 1.70 19.24 3.55
C LEU A 173 2.21 20.03 4.77
N PHE A 174 3.04 21.04 4.54
CA PHE A 174 3.79 21.76 5.57
C PHE A 174 3.42 23.24 5.69
N GLY A 175 2.52 23.74 4.83
CA GLY A 175 2.13 25.14 4.77
C GLY A 175 3.01 25.97 3.82
N GLU A 176 2.47 27.11 3.39
CA GLU A 176 3.12 28.02 2.43
C GLU A 176 4.42 28.64 2.97
N ASN A 177 4.53 28.77 4.31
CA ASN A 177 5.69 29.36 4.98
C ASN A 177 6.76 28.33 5.38
N ASN A 178 6.65 27.08 4.92
CA ASN A 178 7.65 26.05 5.22
C ASN A 178 9.00 26.41 4.58
N THR A 179 10.00 26.63 5.42
CA THR A 179 11.39 26.93 5.01
C THR A 179 12.37 25.81 5.38
N HIS A 180 11.95 24.82 6.18
CA HIS A 180 12.82 23.76 6.70
C HIS A 180 13.07 22.62 5.72
N PHE A 181 12.20 22.45 4.74
CA PHE A 181 12.31 21.42 3.71
C PHE A 181 11.85 21.97 2.38
N THR A 182 12.81 22.20 1.49
CA THR A 182 12.60 22.87 0.22
C THR A 182 12.31 21.87 -0.90
N SER A 183 11.89 22.37 -2.07
CA SER A 183 11.75 21.51 -3.25
C SER A 183 13.08 20.90 -3.69
N ALA A 184 14.21 21.58 -3.46
CA ALA A 184 15.53 21.04 -3.77
C ALA A 184 15.85 19.83 -2.88
N ASP A 185 15.55 19.93 -1.58
CA ASP A 185 15.70 18.83 -0.63
C ASP A 185 14.78 17.65 -0.98
N LEU A 186 13.54 17.94 -1.40
CA LEU A 186 12.60 16.92 -1.88
C LEU A 186 13.15 16.15 -3.09
N TYR A 187 13.74 16.85 -4.07
CA TYR A 187 14.34 16.20 -5.24
C TYR A 187 15.60 15.40 -4.87
N GLY A 188 16.43 15.90 -3.94
CA GLY A 188 17.57 15.16 -3.42
C GLY A 188 17.15 13.87 -2.71
N ASN A 189 16.17 13.97 -1.82
CA ASN A 189 15.59 12.81 -1.13
C ASN A 189 14.95 11.82 -2.09
N GLU A 190 14.29 12.30 -3.15
CA GLU A 190 13.72 11.43 -4.18
C GLU A 190 14.80 10.59 -4.86
N ILE A 191 15.93 11.19 -5.22
CA ILE A 191 17.04 10.46 -5.83
C ILE A 191 17.52 9.37 -4.87
N VAL A 192 17.76 9.70 -3.60
CA VAL A 192 18.20 8.74 -2.58
C VAL A 192 17.16 7.62 -2.39
N LEU A 193 15.88 7.98 -2.32
CA LEU A 193 14.77 7.04 -2.18
C LEU A 193 14.73 6.05 -3.35
N LEU A 194 14.86 6.52 -4.59
CA LEU A 194 14.88 5.67 -5.79
C LEU A 194 16.09 4.73 -5.80
N HIS A 195 17.26 5.16 -5.31
CA HIS A 195 18.42 4.29 -5.16
C HIS A 195 18.17 3.17 -4.15
N TYR A 196 17.56 3.45 -2.99
CA TYR A 196 17.19 2.41 -2.02
C TYR A 196 16.18 1.40 -2.58
N LEU A 197 15.33 1.82 -3.51
CA LEU A 197 14.38 0.96 -4.21
C LEU A 197 15.00 0.23 -5.42
N ASN A 198 16.27 0.48 -5.76
CA ASN A 198 16.90 0.05 -7.01
C ASN A 198 16.06 0.40 -8.25
N PHE A 199 15.37 1.55 -8.22
CA PHE A 199 14.41 1.99 -9.23
C PHE A 199 13.22 1.04 -9.50
N HIS A 200 13.06 -0.03 -8.71
CA HIS A 200 11.90 -0.92 -8.76
C HIS A 200 10.76 -0.34 -7.93
N VAL A 201 10.10 0.70 -8.43
CA VAL A 201 9.02 1.38 -7.70
C VAL A 201 7.72 0.56 -7.77
N GLU A 202 7.50 -0.16 -8.86
CA GLU A 202 6.29 -0.93 -9.09
C GLU A 202 6.08 -2.08 -8.09
N THR A 203 4.82 -2.33 -7.73
CA THR A 203 4.44 -3.35 -6.75
C THR A 203 3.02 -3.87 -7.02
N ILE A 204 2.70 -5.06 -6.51
CA ILE A 204 1.34 -5.59 -6.47
C ILE A 204 0.84 -5.48 -5.04
N THR A 205 -0.24 -4.72 -4.88
CA THR A 205 -0.85 -4.43 -3.58
C THR A 205 -2.23 -5.05 -3.46
N PRO A 206 -2.78 -5.23 -2.24
CA PRO A 206 -4.11 -5.79 -2.05
C PRO A 206 -5.20 -5.06 -2.85
N TYR A 207 -5.06 -3.73 -3.01
CA TYR A 207 -5.98 -2.89 -3.77
C TYR A 207 -6.15 -3.31 -5.23
N HIS A 208 -5.09 -3.83 -5.86
CA HIS A 208 -5.16 -4.34 -7.23
C HIS A 208 -6.19 -5.46 -7.36
N TYR A 209 -6.38 -6.27 -6.32
CA TYR A 209 -7.36 -7.36 -6.30
C TYR A 209 -8.76 -6.95 -5.86
N VAL A 210 -8.89 -5.84 -5.11
CA VAL A 210 -10.18 -5.39 -4.53
C VAL A 210 -11.24 -5.25 -5.62
N LYS A 211 -10.90 -4.62 -6.75
CA LYS A 211 -11.83 -4.43 -7.87
C LYS A 211 -12.29 -5.77 -8.46
N PHE A 212 -11.38 -6.72 -8.69
CA PHE A 212 -11.72 -8.00 -9.32
C PHE A 212 -12.56 -8.87 -8.38
N PHE A 213 -12.13 -9.02 -7.13
CA PHE A 213 -12.76 -9.95 -6.21
C PHE A 213 -14.11 -9.43 -5.72
N SER A 214 -14.25 -8.13 -5.49
CA SER A 214 -15.57 -7.56 -5.16
C SER A 214 -16.58 -7.66 -6.31
N ASN A 215 -16.11 -7.55 -7.56
CA ASN A 215 -16.98 -7.79 -8.72
C ASN A 215 -17.34 -9.28 -8.83
N ALA A 216 -16.37 -10.20 -8.65
CA ALA A 216 -16.61 -11.64 -8.60
C ALA A 216 -17.65 -12.03 -7.53
N ALA A 217 -17.59 -11.36 -6.37
CA ALA A 217 -18.53 -11.53 -5.27
C ALA A 217 -19.92 -10.90 -5.50
N GLY A 218 -20.08 -10.05 -6.52
CA GLY A 218 -21.32 -9.30 -6.74
C GLY A 218 -21.57 -8.22 -5.69
N PHE A 219 -20.52 -7.65 -5.09
CA PHE A 219 -20.65 -6.68 -4.00
C PHE A 219 -21.28 -5.35 -4.43
N THR A 220 -22.16 -4.86 -3.55
CA THR A 220 -22.67 -3.49 -3.56
C THR A 220 -21.54 -2.49 -3.28
N MET A 221 -21.79 -1.20 -3.50
CA MET A 221 -20.78 -0.16 -3.23
C MET A 221 -20.36 -0.08 -1.76
N GLN A 222 -21.27 -0.35 -0.82
CA GLN A 222 -20.94 -0.39 0.59
C GLN A 222 -20.06 -1.60 0.94
N GLN A 223 -20.38 -2.78 0.42
CA GLN A 223 -19.56 -4.00 0.61
C GLN A 223 -18.17 -3.86 -0.02
N LYS A 224 -18.09 -3.24 -1.21
CA LYS A 224 -16.82 -2.85 -1.85
C LYS A 224 -15.99 -1.91 -0.98
N SER A 225 -16.65 -0.93 -0.36
CA SER A 225 -16.00 0.01 0.55
C SER A 225 -15.50 -0.69 1.81
N LEU A 226 -16.25 -1.67 2.35
CA LEU A 226 -15.77 -2.48 3.48
C LEU A 226 -14.55 -3.32 3.09
N LEU A 227 -14.57 -3.99 1.94
CA LEU A 227 -13.40 -4.74 1.46
C LEU A 227 -12.17 -3.83 1.33
N HIS A 228 -12.38 -2.62 0.80
CA HIS A 228 -11.33 -1.62 0.69
C HIS A 228 -10.82 -1.16 2.06
N TYR A 229 -11.70 -0.96 3.04
CA TYR A 229 -11.33 -0.63 4.42
C TYR A 229 -10.43 -1.72 5.03
N LEU A 230 -10.85 -2.99 4.93
CA LEU A 230 -10.12 -4.14 5.49
C LEU A 230 -8.72 -4.27 4.89
N THR A 231 -8.62 -4.14 3.57
CA THR A 231 -7.34 -4.22 2.85
C THR A 231 -6.44 -3.01 3.13
N GLN A 232 -7.00 -1.81 3.30
CA GLN A 232 -6.23 -0.60 3.59
C GLN A 232 -5.62 -0.64 4.99
N MET A 233 -6.39 -1.09 5.99
CA MET A 233 -5.89 -1.26 7.36
C MET A 233 -4.72 -2.23 7.40
N CYS A 234 -4.84 -3.38 6.74
CA CYS A 234 -3.79 -4.39 6.73
C CYS A 234 -2.55 -3.93 5.98
N ALA A 235 -2.71 -3.26 4.83
CA ALA A 235 -1.58 -2.74 4.07
C ALA A 235 -0.70 -1.79 4.88
N MET A 236 -1.22 -1.14 5.93
CA MET A 236 -0.50 -0.21 6.82
C MET A 236 0.23 -0.92 7.98
N THR A 237 0.19 -2.25 8.05
CA THR A 237 0.79 -3.04 9.14
C THR A 237 1.91 -3.94 8.63
N PRO A 238 3.08 -3.99 9.30
CA PRO A 238 4.20 -4.82 8.85
C PRO A 238 3.90 -6.31 8.73
N GLU A 239 3.04 -6.84 9.60
CA GLU A 239 2.66 -8.25 9.65
C GLU A 239 1.94 -8.69 8.37
N SER A 240 1.31 -7.76 7.64
CA SER A 240 0.60 -8.07 6.40
C SER A 240 1.51 -8.62 5.30
N TYR A 241 2.81 -8.27 5.32
CA TYR A 241 3.80 -8.75 4.34
C TYR A 241 4.19 -10.23 4.51
N LYS A 242 3.67 -10.91 5.54
CA LYS A 242 3.74 -12.38 5.64
C LYS A 242 2.76 -13.07 4.69
N TYR A 243 1.74 -12.36 4.23
CA TYR A 243 0.65 -12.90 3.43
C TYR A 243 0.68 -12.35 2.02
N LYS A 244 0.21 -13.14 1.06
CA LYS A 244 0.05 -12.68 -0.32
C LYS A 244 -1.03 -11.59 -0.40
N PRO A 245 -0.82 -10.50 -1.16
CA PRO A 245 -1.86 -9.50 -1.40
C PRO A 245 -3.18 -10.09 -1.90
N SER A 246 -3.12 -11.09 -2.77
CA SER A 246 -4.27 -11.84 -3.28
C SER A 246 -4.98 -12.62 -2.17
N ALA A 247 -4.23 -13.29 -1.29
CA ALA A 247 -4.80 -14.04 -0.17
C ALA A 247 -5.47 -13.10 0.84
N LEU A 248 -4.84 -11.96 1.17
CA LEU A 248 -5.44 -10.93 2.04
C LEU A 248 -6.74 -10.39 1.46
N THR A 249 -6.78 -10.04 0.18
CA THR A 249 -8.02 -9.53 -0.42
C THR A 249 -9.10 -10.61 -0.50
N ALA A 250 -8.74 -11.87 -0.79
CA ALA A 250 -9.68 -13.00 -0.80
C ALA A 250 -10.26 -13.27 0.60
N ALA A 251 -9.43 -13.23 1.64
CA ALA A 251 -9.88 -13.32 3.04
C ALA A 251 -10.75 -12.12 3.45
N GLY A 252 -10.47 -10.93 2.91
CA GLY A 252 -11.33 -9.76 3.07
C GLY A 252 -12.73 -9.96 2.49
N VAL A 253 -12.85 -10.67 1.35
CA VAL A 253 -14.16 -11.04 0.77
C VAL A 253 -14.93 -11.96 1.71
N LEU A 254 -14.27 -12.95 2.32
CA LEU A 254 -14.90 -13.80 3.33
C LEU A 254 -15.48 -12.97 4.49
N LEU A 255 -14.69 -12.06 5.04
CA LEU A 255 -15.14 -11.20 6.14
C LEU A 255 -16.28 -10.26 5.76
N VAL A 256 -16.29 -9.74 4.53
CA VAL A 256 -17.41 -8.94 4.03
C VAL A 256 -18.66 -9.80 3.89
N ASN A 257 -18.54 -11.04 3.37
CA ASN A 257 -19.67 -11.96 3.29
C ASN A 257 -20.26 -12.24 4.67
N GLU A 258 -19.41 -12.53 5.65
CA GLU A 258 -19.82 -12.78 7.03
C GLU A 258 -20.48 -11.55 7.67
N ALA A 259 -19.89 -10.36 7.52
CA ALA A 259 -20.41 -9.12 8.10
C ALA A 259 -21.79 -8.73 7.55
N PHE A 260 -22.10 -9.13 6.32
CA PHE A 260 -23.37 -8.84 5.66
C PHE A 260 -24.32 -10.05 5.57
N GLY A 261 -23.96 -11.20 6.16
CA GLY A 261 -24.78 -12.42 6.12
C GLY A 261 -24.97 -12.99 4.71
N LEU A 262 -23.99 -12.80 3.82
CA LEU A 262 -24.01 -13.32 2.45
C LEU A 262 -23.50 -14.77 2.39
N PRO A 263 -23.81 -15.52 1.31
CA PRO A 263 -23.20 -16.83 1.08
C PRO A 263 -21.67 -16.76 1.16
N CYS A 264 -21.06 -17.66 1.94
CA CYS A 264 -19.66 -17.56 2.30
C CYS A 264 -18.71 -17.63 1.10
N TRP A 265 -18.94 -18.55 0.16
CA TRP A 265 -18.05 -18.77 -0.99
C TRP A 265 -18.78 -19.40 -2.17
N THR A 266 -18.69 -18.79 -3.35
CA THR A 266 -19.31 -19.29 -4.59
C THR A 266 -18.25 -19.90 -5.51
N GLU A 267 -18.66 -20.75 -6.44
CA GLU A 267 -17.73 -21.32 -7.46
C GLU A 267 -17.04 -20.22 -8.27
N LYS A 268 -17.74 -19.12 -8.53
CA LYS A 268 -17.21 -17.92 -9.18
C LYS A 268 -16.08 -17.30 -8.37
N LEU A 269 -16.22 -17.20 -7.04
CA LEU A 269 -15.15 -16.74 -6.17
C LEU A 269 -13.95 -17.68 -6.19
N SER A 270 -14.16 -19.00 -6.11
CA SER A 270 -13.07 -19.98 -6.25
C SER A 270 -12.31 -19.82 -7.57
N PHE A 271 -13.02 -19.59 -8.67
CA PHE A 271 -12.42 -19.39 -9.98
C PHE A 271 -11.58 -18.12 -10.07
N PHE A 272 -12.12 -16.97 -9.66
CA PHE A 272 -11.43 -15.68 -9.80
C PHE A 272 -10.32 -15.46 -8.77
N THR A 273 -10.50 -15.97 -7.55
CA THR A 273 -9.50 -15.82 -6.48
C THR A 273 -8.46 -16.92 -6.50
N THR A 274 -8.76 -18.08 -7.09
CA THR A 274 -7.95 -19.31 -7.03
C THR A 274 -7.79 -19.90 -5.62
N TYR A 275 -8.55 -19.40 -4.64
CA TYR A 275 -8.52 -19.84 -3.25
C TYR A 275 -9.80 -20.57 -2.86
N SER A 276 -9.69 -21.38 -1.80
CA SER A 276 -10.81 -21.92 -1.06
C SER A 276 -10.81 -21.34 0.37
N PRO A 277 -11.95 -21.29 1.07
CA PRO A 277 -12.01 -20.70 2.41
C PRO A 277 -11.08 -21.39 3.42
N GLU A 278 -10.87 -22.70 3.27
CA GLU A 278 -10.08 -23.52 4.19
C GLU A 278 -8.59 -23.14 4.20
N VAL A 279 -8.08 -22.56 3.10
CA VAL A 279 -6.67 -22.14 3.00
C VAL A 279 -6.46 -20.68 3.43
N LEU A 280 -7.53 -19.92 3.68
CA LEU A 280 -7.49 -18.48 4.03
C LEU A 280 -7.64 -18.20 5.53
N ILE A 281 -7.58 -19.23 6.38
CA ILE A 281 -7.87 -19.13 7.82
C ILE A 281 -6.93 -18.13 8.50
N SER A 282 -5.63 -18.17 8.17
CA SER A 282 -4.62 -17.30 8.79
C SER A 282 -4.79 -15.83 8.39
N GLU A 283 -5.02 -15.57 7.10
CA GLU A 283 -5.28 -14.25 6.55
C GLU A 283 -6.57 -13.66 7.12
N ARG A 284 -7.64 -14.46 7.20
CA ARG A 284 -8.93 -14.06 7.80
C ARG A 284 -8.74 -13.67 9.26
N ALA A 285 -8.05 -14.50 10.06
CA ALA A 285 -7.81 -14.23 11.47
C ALA A 285 -7.00 -12.93 11.65
N PHE A 286 -5.98 -12.73 10.82
CA PHE A 286 -5.18 -11.52 10.82
C PHE A 286 -6.02 -10.26 10.51
N LEU A 287 -6.81 -10.28 9.43
CA LEU A 287 -7.71 -9.18 9.06
C LEU A 287 -8.72 -8.88 10.16
N LEU A 288 -9.35 -9.91 10.74
CA LEU A 288 -10.33 -9.74 11.81
C LEU A 288 -9.70 -9.11 13.06
N SER A 289 -8.53 -9.60 13.48
CA SER A 289 -7.81 -9.04 14.62
C SER A 289 -7.41 -7.57 14.39
N THR A 290 -6.99 -7.24 13.18
CA THR A 290 -6.64 -5.86 12.78
C THR A 290 -7.87 -4.96 12.78
N TRP A 291 -9.00 -5.43 12.24
CA TRP A 291 -10.26 -4.69 12.26
C TRP A 291 -10.69 -4.42 13.71
N MET A 292 -10.72 -5.42 14.57
CA MET A 292 -11.06 -5.25 15.99
C MET A 292 -10.13 -4.28 16.71
N HIS A 293 -8.82 -4.34 16.43
CA HIS A 293 -7.84 -3.44 17.02
C HIS A 293 -8.08 -1.97 16.61
N ILE A 294 -8.28 -1.71 15.32
CA ILE A 294 -8.56 -0.35 14.81
C ILE A 294 -9.89 0.18 15.36
N THR A 295 -10.92 -0.67 15.44
CA THR A 295 -12.22 -0.28 16.04
C THR A 295 -12.07 0.10 17.52
N ARG A 296 -11.19 -0.57 18.28
CA ARG A 296 -10.89 -0.19 19.67
C ARG A 296 -10.18 1.16 19.72
N LEU A 297 -9.14 1.36 18.93
CA LEU A 297 -8.42 2.64 18.87
C LEU A 297 -9.31 3.81 18.42
N ALA A 298 -10.36 3.54 17.64
CA ALA A 298 -11.31 4.56 17.23
C ALA A 298 -12.20 5.09 18.38
N GLN A 299 -12.21 4.42 19.54
CA GLN A 299 -12.91 4.89 20.74
C GLN A 299 -12.11 5.95 21.50
N ASP A 300 -10.82 6.11 21.20
CA ASP A 300 -9.96 7.11 21.81
C ASP A 300 -10.25 8.52 21.23
N SER A 301 -9.69 9.56 21.86
CA SER A 301 -9.90 10.95 21.43
C SER A 301 -9.40 11.27 20.02
N HIS A 302 -8.49 10.46 19.48
CA HIS A 302 -7.86 10.66 18.17
C HIS A 302 -7.96 9.37 17.34
N PRO A 303 -9.10 9.12 16.65
CA PRO A 303 -9.28 7.91 15.88
C PRO A 303 -8.27 7.80 14.73
N PRO A 304 -7.84 6.58 14.35
CA PRO A 304 -6.93 6.38 13.23
C PRO A 304 -7.44 6.97 11.93
N ALA A 305 -6.54 7.49 11.09
CA ALA A 305 -6.84 8.12 9.82
C ALA A 305 -7.58 7.19 8.85
N VAL A 306 -7.29 5.89 8.90
CA VAL A 306 -8.00 4.87 8.12
C VAL A 306 -9.45 4.76 8.58
N PHE A 307 -9.71 4.79 9.88
CA PHE A 307 -11.08 4.83 10.41
C PHE A 307 -11.81 6.10 9.96
N ILE A 308 -11.18 7.27 10.09
CA ILE A 308 -11.75 8.55 9.67
C ILE A 308 -12.07 8.59 8.17
N LYS A 309 -11.17 8.05 7.32
CA LYS A 309 -11.38 8.00 5.86
C LYS A 309 -12.66 7.24 5.54
N PHE A 310 -12.82 6.05 6.11
CA PHE A 310 -13.91 5.13 5.81
C PHE A 310 -15.19 5.37 6.64
N SER A 311 -15.16 6.29 7.61
CA SER A 311 -16.36 6.78 8.29
C SER A 311 -17.13 7.83 7.48
N SER A 312 -16.58 8.28 6.35
CA SER A 312 -17.26 9.23 5.49
C SER A 312 -18.40 8.58 4.70
N HIS A 313 -19.42 9.39 4.37
CA HIS A 313 -20.56 8.95 3.56
C HIS A 313 -20.14 8.47 2.15
N HIS A 314 -19.00 8.95 1.64
CA HIS A 314 -18.44 8.48 0.36
C HIS A 314 -18.17 6.97 0.38
N PHE A 315 -17.72 6.44 1.51
CA PHE A 315 -17.46 5.01 1.71
C PHE A 315 -18.61 4.28 2.41
N GLY A 316 -19.79 4.90 2.54
CA GLY A 316 -20.96 4.27 3.18
C GLY A 316 -20.80 4.01 4.68
N ASN A 317 -19.95 4.80 5.36
CA ASN A 317 -19.70 4.72 6.81
C ASN A 317 -19.26 3.31 7.29
N VAL A 318 -18.54 2.57 6.45
CA VAL A 318 -18.20 1.17 6.69
C VAL A 318 -17.27 0.93 7.88
N SER A 319 -16.49 1.93 8.30
CA SER A 319 -15.61 1.79 9.47
C SER A 319 -16.40 1.64 10.78
N SER A 320 -17.64 2.13 10.81
CA SER A 320 -18.54 2.03 11.97
C SER A 320 -19.31 0.72 12.04
N LEU A 321 -19.16 -0.17 11.04
CA LEU A 321 -19.79 -1.48 11.05
C LEU A 321 -19.14 -2.37 12.12
N LEU A 322 -19.94 -3.21 12.74
CA LEU A 322 -19.47 -4.20 13.70
C LEU A 322 -18.75 -5.32 12.95
N SER A 323 -17.57 -5.71 13.43
CA SER A 323 -16.91 -6.91 12.95
C SER A 323 -17.74 -8.15 13.28
N PRO A 324 -17.73 -9.20 12.44
CA PRO A 324 -18.31 -10.50 12.80
C PRO A 324 -17.77 -10.99 14.15
N THR A 325 -18.60 -11.70 14.91
CA THR A 325 -18.14 -12.42 16.11
C THR A 325 -17.16 -13.53 15.68
N ALA A 326 -16.05 -13.62 16.41
CA ALA A 326 -14.91 -14.51 16.11
C ALA A 326 -15.30 -15.99 15.99
#